data_AF-A1B8F4-F1
#
_entry.id   AF-A1B8F4-F1
#
_cell.length_a   1.000
_cell.length_b   1.000
_cell.length_c   1.000
_cell.angle_alpha   90.00
_cell.angle_beta   90.00
_cell.angle_gamma   90.00
#
_symmetry.space_group_name_H-M   'P 1'
#
loop_
_entity.id
_entity.type
_entity.pdbx_description
1 polymer ?
#
loop_
_entity_poly.entity_id
_entity_poly.type
_entity_poly.pdbx_seq_one_letter_code
_entity_poly.pdbx_strand_id
1 'polypeptide(L)'
;MAETWTGSKRQKEALRAKFGGRCAYCGQMMDKMHADHVQPVIRITTDPWGNRLPASECRMVKADRNTVDNMMPACGPCNISKGGHTLEGWRDLLARSAEIVAREKSIFRAGVRFGLISVTEKPVVFYFEEVARGALSSTGEKGGGDDAGIR
;
A
#
# COMPACT_ATOMS: atom_id res chain seq x y z
N MET A 1 13.04 18.13 -10.18
CA MET A 1 13.10 16.73 -10.63
C MET A 1 12.99 15.85 -9.40
N ALA A 2 12.13 14.83 -9.41
CA ALA A 2 11.95 13.95 -8.25
C ALA A 2 13.23 13.13 -7.99
N GLU A 3 13.60 12.96 -6.72
CA GLU A 3 14.79 12.19 -6.33
C GLU A 3 14.63 10.71 -6.74
N THR A 4 15.65 10.10 -7.36
CA THR A 4 15.64 8.68 -7.71
C THR A 4 15.73 7.79 -6.47
N TRP A 5 14.92 6.73 -6.41
CA TRP A 5 14.99 5.75 -5.33
C TRP A 5 16.19 4.81 -5.54
N THR A 6 17.13 4.82 -4.60
CA THR A 6 18.31 3.94 -4.58
C THR A 6 18.27 2.93 -3.43
N GLY A 7 17.38 3.13 -2.45
CA GLY A 7 17.27 2.28 -1.27
C GLY A 7 18.43 2.49 -0.28
N SER A 8 19.03 3.68 -0.27
CA SER A 8 20.02 4.07 0.72
C SER A 8 19.45 4.02 2.15
N LYS A 9 20.33 3.95 3.16
CA LYS A 9 19.93 3.92 4.58
C LYS A 9 19.03 5.13 4.93
N ARG A 10 19.46 6.34 4.55
CA ARG A 10 18.70 7.58 4.72
C ARG A 10 17.30 7.49 4.10
N GLN A 11 17.21 7.05 2.84
CA GLN A 11 15.92 6.93 2.14
C GLN A 11 15.00 5.90 2.81
N LYS A 12 15.53 4.76 3.26
CA LYS A 12 14.76 3.74 3.97
C LYS A 12 14.27 4.21 5.34
N GLU A 13 15.10 4.91 6.09
CA GLU A 13 14.73 5.49 7.40
C GLU A 13 13.62 6.53 7.24
N ALA A 14 13.76 7.45 6.28
CA ALA A 14 12.73 8.43 5.95
C ALA A 14 11.41 7.76 5.51
N LEU A 15 11.50 6.73 4.66
CA LEU A 15 10.33 5.99 4.20
C LEU A 15 9.59 5.29 5.35
N ARG A 16 10.32 4.67 6.29
CA ARG A 16 9.75 4.01 7.47
C ARG A 16 9.04 5.02 8.39
N ALA A 17 9.58 6.22 8.50
CA ALA A 17 9.01 7.28 9.35
C ALA A 17 7.70 7.87 8.81
N LYS A 18 7.45 7.82 7.50
CA LYS A 18 6.31 8.45 6.81
C LYS A 18 4.94 8.17 7.44
N PHE A 19 4.75 6.96 7.98
CA PHE A 19 3.51 6.53 8.62
C PHE A 19 3.75 5.96 10.02
N GLY A 20 4.79 6.44 10.72
CA GLY A 20 5.09 6.02 12.10
C GLY A 20 5.41 4.53 12.23
N GLY A 21 6.04 3.93 11.21
CA GLY A 21 6.34 2.50 11.20
C GLY A 21 5.16 1.58 10.86
N ARG A 22 4.01 2.13 10.46
CA ARG A 22 2.87 1.36 9.95
C ARG A 22 2.93 1.14 8.45
N CYS A 23 2.36 0.04 8.00
CA CYS A 23 2.15 -0.25 6.58
C CYS A 23 1.22 0.83 5.99
N ALA A 24 1.66 1.47 4.91
CA ALA A 24 0.88 2.50 4.23
C ALA A 24 -0.44 1.97 3.65
N TYR A 25 -0.56 0.65 3.44
CA TYR A 25 -1.76 0.03 2.87
C TYR A 25 -2.73 -0.46 3.95
N CYS A 26 -2.32 -1.42 4.79
CA CYS A 26 -3.22 -2.02 5.78
C CYS A 26 -3.17 -1.38 7.18
N GLY A 27 -2.27 -0.44 7.44
CA GLY A 27 -2.16 0.28 8.73
C GLY A 27 -1.55 -0.53 9.88
N GLN A 28 -1.25 -1.82 9.67
CA GLN A 28 -0.60 -2.67 10.67
C GLN A 28 0.83 -2.21 10.96
N MET A 29 1.27 -2.38 12.21
CA MET A 29 2.68 -2.16 12.58
C MET A 29 3.59 -3.15 11.84
N MET A 30 4.75 -2.67 11.38
CA MET A 30 5.68 -3.49 10.61
C MET A 30 6.94 -3.81 11.40
N ASP A 31 7.21 -5.10 11.58
CA ASP A 31 8.50 -5.58 12.06
C ASP A 31 9.59 -5.29 11.01
N LYS A 32 9.32 -5.70 9.76
CA LYS A 32 10.17 -5.49 8.58
C LYS A 32 9.44 -4.67 7.54
N MET A 33 10.08 -3.58 7.10
CA MET A 33 9.58 -2.70 6.04
C MET A 33 10.05 -3.18 4.67
N HIS A 34 9.12 -3.25 3.72
CA HIS A 34 9.38 -3.33 2.30
C HIS A 34 9.10 -1.97 1.65
N ALA A 35 9.86 -1.61 0.62
CA ALA A 35 9.66 -0.38 -0.11
C ALA A 35 8.91 -0.71 -1.41
N ASP A 36 7.64 -0.34 -1.48
CA ASP A 36 6.75 -0.60 -2.62
C ASP A 36 6.62 0.65 -3.50
N HIS A 37 6.56 0.45 -4.82
CA HIS A 37 6.25 1.51 -5.77
C HIS A 37 4.72 1.61 -5.95
N VAL A 38 4.08 2.71 -5.53
CA VAL A 38 2.62 2.90 -5.67
C VAL A 38 2.20 2.70 -7.11
N GLN A 39 2.87 3.39 -8.03
CA GLN A 39 2.82 3.10 -9.45
C GLN A 39 3.92 2.08 -9.78
N PRO A 40 3.55 0.85 -10.16
CA PRO A 40 4.50 -0.25 -10.25
C PRO A 40 5.55 -0.01 -11.34
N VAL A 41 6.73 -0.56 -11.07
CA VAL A 41 7.87 -0.68 -11.97
C VAL A 41 8.10 -2.17 -12.19
N ILE A 42 8.23 -2.61 -13.45
CA ILE A 42 8.41 -4.04 -13.75
C ILE A 42 9.88 -4.31 -14.00
N ARG A 43 10.44 -5.24 -13.24
CA ARG A 43 11.83 -5.70 -13.41
C ARG A 43 11.81 -6.98 -14.23
N ILE A 44 12.38 -6.93 -15.42
CA ILE A 44 12.56 -8.10 -16.28
C ILE A 44 13.95 -8.64 -15.98
N THR A 45 14.00 -9.72 -15.21
CA THR A 45 15.24 -10.41 -14.80
C THR A 45 15.29 -11.87 -15.24
N THR A 46 14.23 -12.36 -15.87
CA THR A 46 14.11 -13.72 -16.38
C THR A 46 13.61 -13.71 -17.82
N ASP A 47 13.99 -14.72 -18.58
CA ASP A 47 13.44 -14.99 -19.91
C ASP A 47 12.00 -15.53 -19.81
N PRO A 48 11.28 -15.71 -20.94
CA PRO A 48 9.92 -16.27 -20.95
C PRO A 48 9.79 -17.70 -20.41
N TRP A 49 10.90 -18.44 -20.26
CA TRP A 49 10.95 -19.80 -19.74
C TRP A 49 11.34 -19.85 -18.24
N GLY A 50 11.59 -18.70 -17.62
CA GLY A 50 11.92 -18.56 -16.20
C GLY A 50 13.42 -18.62 -15.88
N ASN A 51 14.31 -18.72 -16.87
CA ASN A 51 15.75 -18.68 -16.61
C ASN A 51 16.20 -17.25 -16.35
N ARG A 52 17.17 -17.08 -15.44
CA ARG A 52 17.72 -15.77 -15.11
C ARG A 52 18.49 -15.18 -16.29
N LEU A 53 18.16 -13.95 -16.66
CA LEU A 53 18.86 -13.21 -17.71
C LEU A 53 20.24 -12.74 -17.23
N PRO A 54 21.21 -12.59 -18.15
CA PRO A 54 22.46 -11.87 -17.89
C PRO A 54 22.19 -10.43 -17.41
N ALA A 55 23.11 -9.88 -16.60
CA ALA A 55 22.95 -8.54 -16.03
C ALA A 55 22.81 -7.45 -17.11
N SER A 56 23.45 -7.63 -18.27
CA SER A 56 23.36 -6.74 -19.44
C SER A 56 21.98 -6.70 -20.09
N GLU A 57 21.16 -7.73 -19.90
CA GLU A 57 19.83 -7.87 -20.51
C GLU A 57 18.69 -7.61 -19.51
N CYS A 58 19.02 -7.61 -18.21
CA CYS A 58 18.11 -7.18 -17.17
C CYS A 58 17.65 -5.75 -17.43
N ARG A 59 16.33 -5.53 -17.48
CA ARG A 59 15.77 -4.22 -17.76
C ARG A 59 14.60 -3.88 -16.86
N MET A 60 14.33 -2.59 -16.77
CA MET A 60 13.26 -2.05 -15.96
C MET A 60 12.26 -1.33 -16.86
N VAL A 61 11.03 -1.83 -16.92
CA VAL A 61 9.94 -1.17 -17.63
C VAL A 61 9.40 -0.04 -16.75
N LYS A 62 9.21 1.15 -17.34
CA LYS A 62 8.79 2.37 -16.63
C LYS A 62 9.75 2.81 -15.53
N ALA A 63 11.05 2.80 -15.85
CA ALA A 63 12.12 3.18 -14.93
C ALA A 63 12.00 4.62 -14.41
N ASP A 64 11.32 5.51 -15.14
CA ASP A 64 10.98 6.88 -14.75
C ASP A 64 10.17 6.95 -13.44
N ARG A 65 9.46 5.87 -13.07
CA ARG A 65 8.68 5.79 -11.84
C ARG A 65 9.51 5.38 -10.61
N ASN A 66 10.79 5.09 -10.76
CA ASN A 66 11.68 4.72 -9.65
C ASN A 66 12.16 5.97 -8.89
N THR A 67 11.21 6.70 -8.30
CA THR A 67 11.44 7.95 -7.56
C THR A 67 11.02 7.80 -6.10
N VAL A 68 11.63 8.57 -5.20
CA VAL A 68 11.35 8.56 -3.75
C VAL A 68 9.86 8.86 -3.47
N ASP A 69 9.26 9.78 -4.21
CA ASP A 69 7.86 10.19 -4.00
C ASP A 69 6.85 9.08 -4.36
N ASN A 70 7.24 8.15 -5.24
CA ASN A 70 6.42 7.00 -5.63
C ASN A 70 6.59 5.82 -4.65
N MET A 71 7.43 5.94 -3.62
CA MET A 71 7.66 4.87 -2.65
C MET A 71 6.71 4.94 -1.46
N MET A 72 6.28 3.77 -1.00
CA MET A 72 5.50 3.57 0.21
C MET A 72 6.10 2.48 1.10
N PRO A 73 6.09 2.66 2.43
CA PRO A 73 6.46 1.58 3.34
C PRO A 73 5.31 0.55 3.40
N ALA A 74 5.62 -0.71 3.10
CA ALA A 74 4.65 -1.79 3.04
C ALA A 74 5.09 -2.98 3.89
N CYS A 75 4.14 -3.70 4.49
CA CYS A 75 4.42 -4.99 5.11
C CYS A 75 4.63 -6.05 4.02
N GLY A 76 5.30 -7.16 4.37
CA GLY A 76 5.55 -8.27 3.44
C GLY A 76 4.28 -8.77 2.71
N PRO A 77 3.18 -9.09 3.43
CA PRO A 77 1.93 -9.54 2.82
C PRO A 77 1.34 -8.55 1.81
N CYS A 78 1.25 -7.25 2.15
CA CYS A 78 0.72 -6.24 1.25
C CYS A 78 1.62 -6.02 0.03
N ASN A 79 2.94 -5.98 0.22
CA ASN A 79 3.89 -5.82 -0.88
C ASN A 79 3.79 -7.00 -1.88
N ILE A 80 3.72 -8.23 -1.38
CA ILE A 80 3.56 -9.44 -2.21
C ILE A 80 2.20 -9.42 -2.91
N SER A 81 1.13 -9.13 -2.18
CA SER A 81 -0.23 -9.12 -2.74
C SER A 81 -0.43 -8.03 -3.80
N LYS A 82 0.11 -6.83 -3.57
CA LYS A 82 0.04 -5.73 -4.55
C LYS A 82 0.89 -6.05 -5.78
N GLY A 83 2.13 -6.51 -5.58
CA GLY A 83 3.04 -6.87 -6.66
C GLY A 83 3.08 -5.83 -7.78
N GLY A 84 2.80 -6.29 -9.01
CA GLY A 84 2.75 -5.44 -10.21
C GLY A 84 1.41 -4.75 -10.49
N HIS A 85 0.40 -4.89 -9.63
CA HIS A 85 -0.90 -4.26 -9.84
C HIS A 85 -0.85 -2.74 -9.69
N THR A 86 -1.74 -2.06 -10.41
CA THR A 86 -2.06 -0.65 -10.09
C THR A 86 -2.77 -0.59 -8.73
N LEU A 87 -2.72 0.57 -8.08
CA LEU A 87 -3.37 0.74 -6.78
C LEU A 87 -4.87 0.40 -6.83
N GLU A 88 -5.59 0.93 -7.83
CA GLU A 88 -7.02 0.67 -8.00
C GLU A 88 -7.30 -0.77 -8.44
N GLY A 89 -6.48 -1.35 -9.32
CA GLY A 89 -6.65 -2.76 -9.70
C GLY A 89 -6.43 -3.71 -8.51
N TRP A 90 -5.53 -3.37 -7.59
CA TRP A 90 -5.36 -4.11 -6.34
C TRP A 90 -6.53 -3.87 -5.38
N ARG A 91 -7.06 -2.64 -5.30
CA ARG A 91 -8.27 -2.32 -4.51
C ARG A 91 -9.46 -3.17 -4.95
N ASP A 92 -9.71 -3.27 -6.25
CA ASP A 92 -10.78 -4.10 -6.82
C ASP A 92 -10.58 -5.59 -6.55
N LEU A 93 -9.32 -6.06 -6.53
CA LEU A 93 -9.00 -7.44 -6.17
C LEU A 93 -9.31 -7.71 -4.69
N LEU A 94 -8.93 -6.80 -3.80
CA LEU A 94 -9.20 -6.91 -2.36
C LEU A 94 -10.71 -6.87 -2.07
N ALA A 95 -11.44 -5.97 -2.74
CA ALA A 95 -12.90 -5.85 -2.60
C ALA A 95 -13.64 -7.14 -2.99
N ARG A 96 -13.12 -7.88 -3.98
CA ARG A 96 -13.69 -9.16 -4.44
C ARG A 96 -13.08 -10.39 -3.77
N SER A 97 -12.23 -10.22 -2.76
CA SER A 97 -11.53 -11.34 -2.11
C SER A 97 -12.48 -12.43 -1.61
N ALA A 98 -13.61 -12.05 -0.99
CA ALA A 98 -14.62 -12.99 -0.53
C ALA A 98 -15.26 -13.79 -1.68
N GLU A 99 -15.60 -13.13 -2.79
CA GLU A 99 -16.17 -13.78 -3.98
C GLU A 99 -15.18 -14.80 -4.57
N ILE A 100 -13.92 -14.39 -4.73
CA ILE A 100 -12.85 -15.23 -5.27
C ILE A 100 -12.67 -16.49 -4.42
N VAL A 101 -12.55 -16.33 -3.10
CA VAL A 101 -12.37 -17.46 -2.18
C VAL A 101 -13.63 -18.34 -2.15
N ALA A 102 -14.83 -17.75 -2.16
CA ALA A 102 -16.08 -18.49 -2.18
C ALA A 102 -16.22 -19.36 -3.44
N ARG A 103 -15.75 -18.88 -4.60
CA ARG A 103 -15.73 -19.67 -5.84
C ARG A 103 -14.82 -20.89 -5.71
N GLU A 104 -13.63 -20.71 -5.15
CA GLU A 104 -12.58 -21.73 -5.14
C GLU A 104 -12.70 -22.74 -4.00
N LYS A 105 -13.22 -22.34 -2.84
CA LYS A 105 -13.16 -23.14 -1.61
C LYS A 105 -14.56 -23.48 -1.10
N SER A 106 -14.98 -24.73 -1.30
CA SER A 106 -16.27 -25.23 -0.78
C SER A 106 -16.41 -25.11 0.74
N ILE A 107 -15.31 -25.28 1.48
CA ILE A 107 -15.29 -25.12 2.94
C ILE A 107 -15.61 -23.69 3.39
N PHE A 108 -15.20 -22.68 2.62
CA PHE A 108 -15.55 -21.28 2.90
C PHE A 108 -17.07 -21.08 2.77
N ARG A 109 -17.68 -21.59 1.69
CA ARG A 109 -19.14 -21.54 1.49
C ARG A 109 -19.90 -22.28 2.59
N ALA A 110 -19.40 -23.43 3.03
CA ALA A 110 -19.97 -24.18 4.15
C ALA A 110 -19.89 -23.36 5.45
N GLY A 111 -18.73 -22.78 5.77
CA GLY A 111 -18.54 -21.93 6.94
C GLY A 111 -19.49 -20.72 6.96
N VAL A 112 -19.71 -20.08 5.81
CA VAL A 112 -20.71 -19.01 5.66
C VAL A 112 -22.13 -19.53 5.92
N ARG A 113 -22.51 -20.68 5.32
CA ARG A 113 -23.84 -21.30 5.52
C ARG A 113 -24.11 -21.70 6.97
N PHE A 114 -23.10 -22.15 7.69
CA PHE A 114 -23.20 -22.49 9.12
C PHE A 114 -23.02 -21.27 10.04
N GLY A 115 -22.82 -20.06 9.49
CA GLY A 115 -22.64 -18.85 10.29
C GLY A 115 -21.29 -18.75 11.02
N LEU A 116 -20.31 -19.60 10.69
CA LEU A 116 -18.96 -19.58 11.26
C LEU A 116 -18.06 -18.50 10.64
N ILE A 117 -18.40 -18.05 9.43
CA ILE A 117 -17.68 -17.00 8.70
C ILE A 117 -18.69 -15.93 8.29
N SER A 118 -18.39 -14.67 8.58
CA SER A 118 -19.18 -13.51 8.12
C SER A 118 -18.37 -12.71 7.09
N VAL A 119 -18.99 -12.43 5.94
CA VAL A 119 -18.41 -11.55 4.92
C VAL A 119 -18.88 -10.12 5.18
N THR A 120 -17.95 -9.17 5.14
CA THR A 120 -18.25 -7.75 5.33
C THR A 120 -18.07 -7.01 4.02
N GLU A 121 -19.13 -6.37 3.53
CA GLU A 121 -19.08 -5.49 2.37
C GLU A 121 -18.73 -4.06 2.83
N LYS A 122 -17.44 -3.76 2.82
CA LYS A 122 -16.92 -2.42 3.10
C LYS A 122 -15.97 -2.00 1.97
N PRO A 123 -15.99 -0.71 1.59
CA PRO A 123 -15.01 -0.21 0.64
C PRO A 123 -13.60 -0.38 1.23
N VAL A 124 -12.67 -0.84 0.40
CA VAL A 124 -11.26 -0.92 0.77
C VAL A 124 -10.70 0.50 0.79
N VAL A 125 -10.24 0.94 1.95
CA VAL A 125 -9.53 2.22 2.14
C VAL A 125 -8.12 1.90 2.62
N PHE A 126 -7.11 2.47 1.97
CA PHE A 126 -5.73 2.28 2.39
C PHE A 126 -5.38 3.25 3.51
N TYR A 127 -4.53 2.82 4.43
CA TYR A 127 -4.17 3.60 5.61
C TYR A 127 -3.61 4.99 5.27
N PHE A 128 -2.82 5.12 4.20
CA PHE A 128 -2.31 6.43 3.77
C PHE A 128 -3.43 7.41 3.37
N GLU A 129 -4.56 6.91 2.87
CA GLU A 129 -5.74 7.71 2.50
C GLU A 129 -6.48 8.19 3.75
N GLU A 130 -6.57 7.33 4.77
CA GLU A 130 -7.13 7.68 6.07
C GLU A 130 -6.32 8.79 6.75
N VAL A 131 -4.99 8.65 6.77
CA VAL A 131 -4.07 9.66 7.31
C VAL A 131 -4.20 10.98 6.55
N ALA A 132 -4.27 10.94 5.21
CA ALA A 132 -4.47 12.14 4.41
C ALA A 132 -5.81 12.83 4.73
N ARG A 133 -6.88 12.07 4.97
CA ARG A 133 -8.18 12.60 5.38
C ARG A 133 -8.14 13.24 6.78
N GLY A 134 -7.50 12.59 7.75
CA GLY A 134 -7.36 13.13 9.11
C GLY A 134 -6.48 14.38 9.20
N ALA A 135 -5.49 14.50 8.32
CA ALA A 135 -4.67 15.71 8.22
C ALA A 135 -5.46 16.92 7.68
N LEU A 136 -6.46 16.68 6.82
CA LEU A 136 -7.32 17.75 6.28
C LEU A 136 -8.39 18.23 7.29
N SER A 137 -8.77 17.41 8.27
CA SER A 137 -9.77 17.77 9.29
C SER A 137 -9.18 18.53 10.49
N SER A 138 -7.86 18.50 10.70
CA SER A 138 -7.17 19.12 11.84
C SER A 138 -6.67 20.55 11.57
N THR A 139 -6.78 21.03 10.33
CA THR A 139 -6.41 22.39 9.91
C THR A 139 -7.55 23.42 10.00
N GLY A 140 -8.74 23.01 10.46
CA GLY A 140 -9.95 23.86 10.51
C GLY A 140 -10.26 24.56 11.85
N GLU A 141 -9.58 24.24 12.95
CA GLU A 141 -9.85 24.85 14.27
C GLU A 141 -8.70 25.75 14.74
N LYS A 142 -8.61 26.96 14.18
CA LYS A 142 -7.98 28.12 14.84
C LYS A 142 -8.72 29.40 14.44
N GLY A 143 -9.55 29.94 15.32
CA GLY A 143 -10.10 31.29 15.17
C GLY A 143 -11.47 31.52 15.82
N GLY A 144 -11.54 31.46 17.15
CA GLY A 144 -12.72 31.82 17.92
C GLY A 144 -12.36 32.01 19.38
N GLY A 145 -11.44 32.94 19.65
CA GLY A 145 -11.10 33.35 21.00
C GLY A 145 -12.10 34.40 21.46
N ASP A 146 -12.83 34.06 22.52
CA ASP A 146 -13.80 34.89 23.22
C ASP A 146 -13.16 36.20 23.71
N ASP A 147 -13.71 37.35 23.30
CA ASP A 147 -13.48 38.64 23.95
C ASP A 147 -14.39 38.72 25.18
N ALA A 148 -13.91 38.13 26.27
CA ALA A 148 -14.46 38.32 27.60
C ALA A 148 -14.03 39.71 28.11
N GLY A 149 -15.04 40.56 28.32
CA GLY A 149 -14.88 41.95 28.69
C GLY A 149 -14.04 42.21 29.93
N ILE A 150 -13.39 43.36 29.92
CA ILE A 150 -12.75 43.98 31.07
C ILE A 150 -13.21 45.44 31.16
N ARG A 151 -13.84 45.73 32.31
CA ARG A 151 -14.17 47.02 32.96
C ARG A 151 -15.45 47.73 32.57
#